data_AF-A0A7M2X708-F1
#
_entry.id   AF-A0A7M2X708-F1
#
_cell.length_a   1.000
_cell.length_b   1.000
_cell.length_c   1.000
_cell.angle_alpha   90.00
_cell.angle_beta   90.00
_cell.angle_gamma   90.00
#
_symmetry.space_group_name_H-M   'P 1'
#
loop_
_entity.id
_entity.type
_entity.pdbx_description
1 polymer ?
#
loop_
_entity_poly.entity_id
_entity_poly.type
_entity_poly.pdbx_seq_one_letter_code
_entity_poly.pdbx_strand_id
1 'polypeptide(L)'
;MRPVAPTGDRLKPGRDGKVLFEVHCGYCHLTGGMGTNLLTKQQVMAGNSPDKGLLANRTDLTADYVKTVVRMGKGAMPQQTKVDLTDAELDAVAKYLGKAG
;
A
#
# COMPACT_ATOMS: atom_id res chain seq x y z
N MET A 1 14.19 1.37 -7.29
CA MET A 1 14.78 2.03 -6.10
C MET A 1 13.65 2.77 -5.38
N ARG A 2 13.55 2.68 -4.04
CA ARG A 2 12.54 3.46 -3.29
C ARG A 2 12.91 4.96 -3.33
N PRO A 3 11.94 5.87 -3.51
CA PRO A 3 12.22 7.30 -3.46
C PRO A 3 12.53 7.76 -2.03
N VAL A 4 13.15 8.94 -1.91
CA VAL A 4 13.38 9.61 -0.62
C VAL A 4 12.03 10.05 -0.04
N ALA A 5 11.90 9.94 1.28
CA ALA A 5 10.68 10.39 1.97
C ALA A 5 10.44 11.89 1.76
N PRO A 6 9.21 12.32 1.44
CA PRO A 6 8.89 13.73 1.25
C PRO A 6 9.06 14.53 2.54
N THR A 7 9.73 15.68 2.44
CA THR A 7 9.99 16.59 3.57
C THR A 7 8.79 17.48 3.91
N GLY A 8 8.79 18.06 5.11
CA GLY A 8 7.76 19.00 5.57
C GLY A 8 6.75 18.37 6.53
N ASP A 9 5.65 19.09 6.80
CA ASP A 9 4.64 18.70 7.78
C ASP A 9 3.87 17.44 7.35
N ARG A 10 4.02 16.35 8.11
CA ARG A 10 3.45 15.02 7.85
C ARG A 10 1.98 14.90 8.25
N LEU A 11 1.46 15.87 9.00
CA LEU A 11 0.07 15.86 9.46
C LEU A 11 -0.86 16.58 8.49
N LYS A 12 -0.32 17.30 7.50
CA LYS A 12 -1.11 17.97 6.47
C LYS A 12 -1.59 16.99 5.39
N PRO A 13 -2.85 17.11 4.94
CA PRO A 13 -3.37 16.36 3.82
C PRO A 13 -2.76 16.83 2.48
N GLY A 14 -3.02 16.08 1.41
CA GLY A 14 -2.68 16.49 0.04
C GLY A 14 -1.31 16.06 -0.46
N ARG A 15 -0.59 15.21 0.29
CA ARG A 15 0.64 14.57 -0.18
C ARG A 15 0.36 13.56 -1.29
N ASP A 16 1.36 13.30 -2.13
CA ASP A 16 1.24 12.32 -3.21
C ASP A 16 1.17 10.88 -2.65
N GLY A 17 0.01 10.25 -2.81
CA GLY A 17 -0.26 8.89 -2.34
C GLY A 17 0.59 7.82 -3.01
N LYS A 18 1.02 8.02 -4.27
CA LYS A 18 1.92 7.09 -4.96
C LYS A 18 3.30 7.14 -4.31
N VAL A 19 3.85 8.34 -4.12
CA VAL A 19 5.17 8.51 -3.48
C VAL A 19 5.14 7.94 -2.06
N LEU A 20 4.10 8.24 -1.28
CA LEU A 20 3.97 7.69 0.07
C LEU A 20 3.86 6.16 0.07
N PHE A 21 3.16 5.56 -0.90
CA PHE A 21 3.13 4.10 -1.05
C PHE A 21 4.53 3.54 -1.33
N GLU A 22 5.27 4.13 -2.25
CA GLU A 22 6.63 3.67 -2.59
C GLU A 22 7.60 3.85 -1.41
N VAL A 23 7.49 4.96 -0.67
CA VAL A 23 8.29 5.24 0.52
C VAL A 23 7.97 4.27 1.64
N HIS A 24 6.71 4.12 2.04
CA HIS A 24 6.35 3.38 3.26
C HIS A 24 6.10 1.89 3.01
N CYS A 25 5.44 1.55 1.90
CA CYS A 25 5.01 0.18 1.60
C CYS A 25 5.95 -0.51 0.60
N GLY A 26 6.74 0.26 -0.15
CA GLY A 26 7.46 -0.23 -1.30
C GLY A 26 8.56 -1.27 -1.00
N TYR A 27 9.05 -1.35 0.25
CA TYR A 27 9.99 -2.39 0.64
C TYR A 27 9.43 -3.81 0.41
N CYS A 28 8.14 -4.00 0.68
CA CYS A 28 7.48 -5.30 0.51
C CYS A 28 6.61 -5.36 -0.74
N HIS A 29 6.04 -4.23 -1.19
CA HIS A 29 4.98 -4.19 -2.21
C HIS A 29 5.40 -3.64 -3.58
N LEU A 30 6.68 -3.31 -3.79
CA LEU A 30 7.22 -3.10 -5.13
C LEU A 30 7.52 -4.44 -5.82
N THR A 31 7.78 -4.37 -7.13
CA THR A 31 8.15 -5.53 -7.95
C THR A 31 9.31 -6.31 -7.32
N GLY A 32 9.14 -7.63 -7.19
CA GLY A 32 10.13 -8.52 -6.56
C GLY A 32 10.13 -8.51 -5.02
N GLY A 33 9.36 -7.62 -4.38
CA GLY A 33 9.21 -7.57 -2.93
C GLY A 33 8.45 -8.79 -2.38
N MET A 34 8.73 -9.14 -1.13
CA MET A 34 8.11 -10.31 -0.46
C MET A 34 6.58 -10.23 -0.46
N GLY A 35 6.01 -9.06 -0.13
CA GLY A 35 4.57 -8.84 -0.12
C GLY A 35 3.94 -9.03 -1.50
N THR A 36 4.58 -8.49 -2.54
CA THR A 36 4.16 -8.69 -3.94
C THR A 36 4.19 -10.16 -4.33
N ASN A 37 5.25 -10.90 -3.99
CA ASN A 37 5.37 -12.31 -4.37
C ASN A 37 4.31 -13.19 -3.67
N LEU A 38 4.03 -12.92 -2.39
CA LEU A 38 2.98 -13.61 -1.65
C LEU A 38 1.59 -13.32 -2.23
N LEU A 39 1.30 -12.05 -2.53
CA LEU A 39 0.04 -11.66 -3.18
C LEU A 39 -0.08 -12.24 -4.58
N THR A 40 0.99 -12.27 -5.37
CA THR A 40 1.04 -12.89 -6.69
C THR A 40 0.63 -14.35 -6.61
N LYS A 41 1.24 -15.10 -5.68
CA LYS A 41 0.89 -16.50 -5.43
C LYS A 41 -0.59 -16.65 -5.07
N GLN A 42 -1.12 -15.81 -4.17
CA GLN A 42 -2.53 -15.83 -3.78
C GLN A 42 -3.47 -15.55 -4.97
N GLN A 43 -3.14 -14.57 -5.81
CA GLN A 43 -3.94 -14.20 -6.98
C GLN A 43 -3.96 -15.30 -8.03
N VAL A 44 -2.80 -15.90 -8.34
CA VAL A 44 -2.70 -17.03 -9.27
C VAL A 44 -3.47 -18.24 -8.76
N MET A 45 -3.36 -18.57 -7.47
CA MET A 45 -4.13 -19.65 -6.85
C MET A 45 -5.65 -19.41 -6.92
N ALA A 46 -6.07 -18.14 -6.92
CA ALA A 46 -7.46 -17.72 -7.11
C ALA A 46 -7.89 -17.60 -8.59
N GLY A 47 -7.04 -18.03 -9.55
CA GLY A 47 -7.33 -17.99 -10.98
C GLY A 47 -7.16 -16.61 -11.64
N ASN A 48 -6.54 -15.65 -10.96
CA ASN A 48 -6.29 -14.31 -11.50
C ASN A 48 -4.90 -14.20 -12.15
N SER A 49 -4.71 -13.15 -12.96
CA SER A 49 -3.38 -12.80 -13.50
C SER A 49 -2.37 -12.54 -12.37
N PRO A 50 -1.10 -12.99 -12.51
CA PRO A 50 0.00 -12.64 -11.62
C PRO A 50 0.17 -11.14 -11.38
N ASP A 51 -0.18 -10.30 -12.36
CA ASP A 51 -0.05 -8.84 -12.27
C ASP A 51 -0.91 -8.23 -11.16
N LYS A 52 -1.98 -8.94 -10.73
CA LYS A 52 -2.79 -8.53 -9.58
C LYS A 52 -2.05 -8.65 -8.25
N GLY A 53 -0.87 -9.27 -8.22
CA GLY A 53 0.02 -9.28 -7.06
C GLY A 53 0.60 -7.91 -6.73
N LEU A 54 0.73 -7.04 -7.75
CA LEU A 54 1.08 -5.63 -7.56
C LEU A 54 -0.16 -4.85 -7.12
N LEU A 55 -0.12 -4.29 -5.90
CA LEU A 55 -1.25 -3.54 -5.36
C LEU A 55 -1.65 -2.35 -6.24
N ALA A 56 -0.69 -1.69 -6.88
CA ALA A 56 -0.96 -0.57 -7.79
C ALA A 56 -1.76 -0.98 -9.05
N ASN A 57 -1.72 -2.25 -9.44
CA ASN A 57 -2.45 -2.76 -10.61
C ASN A 57 -3.87 -3.21 -10.26
N ARG A 58 -4.19 -3.34 -8.97
CA ARG A 58 -5.51 -3.77 -8.52
C ARG A 58 -6.53 -2.65 -8.63
N THR A 59 -7.75 -3.02 -9.03
CA THR A 59 -8.90 -2.10 -9.19
C THR A 59 -10.06 -2.45 -8.26
N ASP A 60 -9.89 -3.47 -7.42
CA ASP A 60 -10.89 -4.05 -6.51
C ASP A 60 -10.58 -3.74 -5.03
N LEU A 61 -9.64 -2.83 -4.77
CA LEU A 61 -9.33 -2.35 -3.43
C LEU A 61 -10.15 -1.08 -3.13
N THR A 62 -10.83 -1.03 -1.99
CA THR A 62 -11.45 0.20 -1.46
C THR A 62 -10.48 0.93 -0.54
N ALA A 63 -10.65 2.25 -0.40
CA ALA A 63 -9.81 3.04 0.51
C ALA A 63 -9.89 2.52 1.96
N ASP A 64 -11.10 2.22 2.44
CA ASP A 64 -11.30 1.73 3.81
C ASP A 64 -10.67 0.36 4.06
N TYR A 65 -10.70 -0.52 3.05
CA TYR A 65 -10.01 -1.80 3.12
C TYR A 65 -8.49 -1.62 3.26
N VAL A 66 -7.90 -0.71 2.47
CA VAL A 66 -6.48 -0.39 2.56
C VAL A 66 -6.14 0.16 3.95
N LYS A 67 -6.91 1.11 4.47
CA LYS A 67 -6.68 1.68 5.82
C LYS A 67 -6.72 0.60 6.90
N THR A 68 -7.73 -0.27 6.84
CA THR A 68 -7.93 -1.34 7.82
C THR A 68 -6.76 -2.32 7.81
N VAL A 69 -6.35 -2.80 6.62
CA VAL A 69 -5.21 -3.72 6.47
C VAL A 69 -3.91 -3.08 6.96
N VAL A 70 -3.68 -1.80 6.67
CA VAL A 70 -2.47 -1.10 7.10
C VAL A 70 -2.41 -0.96 8.62
N ARG A 71 -3.54 -0.66 9.27
CA ARG A 71 -3.60 -0.47 10.73
C ARG A 71 -3.63 -1.79 11.52
N MET A 72 -4.22 -2.84 10.95
CA MET A 72 -4.33 -4.14 11.64
C MET A 72 -3.20 -5.11 11.27
N GLY A 73 -2.52 -4.89 10.14
CA GLY A 73 -1.66 -5.89 9.53
C GLY A 73 -2.45 -7.00 8.84
N LYS A 74 -1.75 -7.87 8.11
CA LYS A 74 -2.35 -9.04 7.44
C LYS A 74 -1.30 -10.11 7.15
N GLY A 75 -1.40 -11.25 7.83
CA GLY A 75 -0.47 -12.36 7.66
C GLY A 75 0.97 -11.93 7.97
N ALA A 76 1.84 -11.91 6.96
CA ALA A 76 3.23 -11.48 7.08
C ALA A 76 3.43 -9.94 7.12
N MET A 77 2.38 -9.15 6.87
CA MET A 77 2.44 -7.70 6.94
C MET A 77 2.19 -7.22 8.38
N PRO A 78 3.17 -6.59 9.05
CA PRO A 78 2.97 -6.02 10.38
C PRO A 78 2.09 -4.76 10.32
N GLN A 79 1.45 -4.44 11.45
CA GLN A 79 0.71 -3.19 11.60
C GLN A 79 1.62 -1.98 11.39
N GLN A 80 1.11 -0.95 10.70
CA GLN A 80 1.76 0.36 10.59
C GLN A 80 1.08 1.32 11.56
N THR A 81 1.83 1.81 12.54
CA THR A 81 1.30 2.70 13.56
C THR A 81 1.12 4.12 13.02
N LYS A 82 0.44 4.98 13.78
CA LYS A 82 0.28 6.41 13.43
C LYS A 82 1.60 7.18 13.44
N VAL A 83 2.64 6.65 14.07
CA VAL A 83 3.99 7.22 14.09
C VAL A 83 4.72 6.90 12.80
N ASP A 84 4.59 5.66 12.32
CA ASP A 84 5.23 5.18 11.09
C ASP A 84 4.59 5.83 9.86
N LEU A 85 3.25 5.89 9.84
CA LEU A 85 2.44 6.46 8.78
C LEU A 85 1.28 7.22 9.40
N THR A 86 1.27 8.55 9.24
CA THR A 86 0.23 9.40 9.83
C THR A 86 -1.14 9.11 9.19
N ASP A 87 -2.23 9.54 9.82
CA ASP A 87 -3.57 9.35 9.23
C ASP A 87 -3.70 10.10 7.90
N ALA A 88 -3.14 11.32 7.78
CA ALA A 88 -3.13 12.09 6.54
C ALA A 88 -2.33 11.42 5.42
N GLU A 89 -1.18 10.81 5.74
CA GLU A 89 -0.38 10.06 4.77
C GLU A 89 -1.07 8.75 4.36
N LEU A 90 -1.68 8.04 5.31
CA LEU A 90 -2.46 6.84 5.03
C LEU A 90 -3.67 7.14 4.15
N ASP A 91 -4.36 8.26 4.37
CA ASP A 91 -5.48 8.69 3.53
C ASP A 91 -5.05 8.90 2.07
N ALA A 92 -3.88 9.50 1.84
CA ALA A 92 -3.32 9.68 0.51
C ALA A 92 -2.99 8.33 -0.16
N VAL A 93 -2.36 7.40 0.57
CA VAL A 93 -2.06 6.04 0.07
C VAL A 93 -3.34 5.26 -0.23
N ALA A 94 -4.32 5.33 0.67
CA ALA A 94 -5.61 4.67 0.52
C ALA A 94 -6.37 5.19 -0.70
N LYS A 95 -6.32 6.50 -0.98
CA LYS A 95 -6.90 7.08 -2.20
C LYS A 95 -6.16 6.63 -3.46
N TYR A 96 -4.84 6.44 -3.40
CA TYR A 96 -4.04 5.98 -4.54
C TYR A 96 -4.32 4.51 -4.90
N LEU A 97 -4.40 3.63 -3.90
CA LEU A 97 -4.65 2.19 -4.09
C LEU A 97 -6.14 1.85 -4.19
N GLY A 98 -6.99 2.61 -3.51
CA GLY A 98 -8.44 2.42 -3.35
C GLY A 98 -9.24 2.80 -4.58
N LYS A 99 -8.98 2.14 -5.72
CA LYS A 99 -9.62 2.46 -7.01
C LYS A 99 -11.04 1.92 -7.16
N ALA A 100 -11.51 1.08 -6.23
CA ALA A 100 -12.81 0.44 -6.28
C ALA A 100 -13.97 1.29 -5.73
N GLY A 101 -13.69 2.50 -5.25
CA GLY A 101 -14.66 3.39 -4.60
C GLY A 101 -14.05 4.12 -3.41
#